data_AF-A0A940QKM0-F1
#
_entry.id   AF-A0A940QKM0-F1
#
_cell.length_a   1.000
_cell.length_b   1.000
_cell.length_c   1.000
_cell.angle_alpha   90.00
_cell.angle_beta   90.00
_cell.angle_gamma   90.00
#
_symmetry.space_group_name_H-M   'P 1'
#
loop_
_entity.id
_entity.type
_entity.pdbx_description
1 polymer ?
#
loop_
_entity_poly.entity_id
_entity_poly.type
_entity_poly.pdbx_seq_one_letter_code
_entity_poly.pdbx_strand_id
1 'polypeptide(L)'
;HFDKTMKIGASVVVARRGGCSATFDDLNKYFTISGMPVASSTYWNCIHGRIPGEAAYDAEGLQTMRNLAKNMAFLLKSVALGKEKYGLPQKESSHWTHFVRKDLADL
;
A
#
# COMPACT_ATOMS: atom_id res chain seq x y z
N HIS A 1 -9.37 -18.64 -5.96
CA HIS A 1 -8.12 -17.87 -5.79
C HIS A 1 -8.29 -16.50 -6.46
N PHE A 2 -7.89 -15.40 -5.83
CA PHE A 2 -8.06 -14.03 -6.36
C PHE A 2 -6.69 -13.42 -6.64
N ASP A 3 -6.42 -13.02 -7.90
CA ASP A 3 -5.16 -12.37 -8.27
C ASP A 3 -5.17 -10.89 -7.88
N LYS A 4 -4.20 -10.49 -7.05
CA LYS A 4 -4.03 -9.13 -6.54
C LYS A 4 -3.08 -8.28 -7.38
N THR A 5 -2.33 -8.90 -8.29
CA THR A 5 -1.30 -8.24 -9.08
C THR A 5 -1.84 -7.01 -9.81
N MET A 6 -1.11 -5.90 -9.74
CA MET A 6 -1.46 -4.60 -10.34
C MET A 6 -2.79 -3.99 -9.90
N LYS A 7 -3.48 -4.57 -8.90
CA LYS A 7 -4.56 -3.84 -8.21
C LYS A 7 -3.95 -2.78 -7.31
N ILE A 8 -4.58 -1.62 -7.26
CA ILE A 8 -4.11 -0.52 -6.42
C ILE A 8 -4.43 -0.82 -4.95
N GLY A 9 -3.41 -0.80 -4.10
CA GLY A 9 -3.52 -0.91 -2.64
C GLY A 9 -3.45 0.46 -1.98
N ALA A 10 -4.25 0.69 -0.95
CA ALA A 10 -4.19 1.88 -0.12
C ALA A 10 -4.55 1.48 1.32
N SER A 11 -3.60 1.55 2.23
CA SER A 11 -3.87 1.44 3.66
C SER A 11 -4.29 2.81 4.18
N VAL A 12 -5.21 2.82 5.14
CA VAL A 12 -5.55 3.98 5.95
C VAL A 12 -5.45 3.53 7.41
N VAL A 13 -4.78 4.32 8.23
CA VAL A 13 -4.59 4.03 9.66
C VAL A 13 -5.19 5.14 10.50
N VAL A 14 -5.82 4.74 11.60
CA VAL A 14 -6.47 5.66 12.53
C VAL A 14 -5.97 5.38 13.94
N ALA A 15 -5.61 6.42 14.68
CA ALA A 15 -5.28 6.28 16.10
C ALA A 15 -5.70 7.52 16.91
N ARG A 16 -5.81 7.34 18.22
CA ARG A 16 -6.01 8.48 19.14
C ARG A 16 -4.74 9.32 19.34
N ARG A 17 -3.55 8.69 19.33
CA ARG A 17 -2.28 9.35 19.72
C ARG A 17 -1.10 8.97 18.83
N GLY A 18 -0.66 7.72 18.87
CA GLY A 18 0.52 7.25 18.15
C GLY A 18 0.35 5.83 17.64
N GLY A 19 1.35 5.33 16.89
CA GLY A 19 1.33 4.00 16.27
C GLY A 19 0.90 3.99 14.80
N CYS A 20 0.44 5.13 14.26
CA CYS A 20 0.04 5.26 12.86
C CYS A 20 1.19 4.91 11.89
N SER A 21 2.39 5.44 12.10
CA SER A 21 3.54 5.18 11.21
C SER A 21 3.91 3.69 11.14
N ALA A 22 4.14 3.06 12.30
CA ALA A 22 4.48 1.63 12.37
C ALA A 22 3.40 0.74 11.74
N THR A 23 2.12 1.02 12.03
CA THR A 23 1.00 0.27 11.44
C THR A 23 0.92 0.48 9.92
N PHE A 24 1.14 1.70 9.44
CA PHE A 24 1.13 2.02 8.01
C PHE A 24 2.24 1.27 7.27
N ASP A 25 3.46 1.26 7.83
CA ASP A 25 4.61 0.54 7.28
C ASP A 25 4.33 -0.97 7.18
N ASP A 26 3.79 -1.57 8.24
CA ASP A 26 3.46 -3.00 8.25
C ASP A 26 2.34 -3.36 7.26
N LEU A 27 1.28 -2.54 7.17
CA LEU A 27 0.21 -2.78 6.21
C LEU A 27 0.70 -2.72 4.76
N ASN A 28 1.62 -1.80 4.45
CA ASN A 28 2.13 -1.64 3.09
C ASN A 28 2.97 -2.84 2.62
N LYS A 29 3.60 -3.59 3.53
CA LYS A 29 4.32 -4.84 3.18
C LYS A 29 3.40 -5.84 2.48
N TYR A 30 2.13 -5.96 2.90
CA TYR A 30 1.19 -6.90 2.29
C TYR A 30 0.84 -6.53 0.85
N PHE A 31 0.73 -5.23 0.56
CA PHE A 31 0.47 -4.77 -0.81
C PHE A 31 1.67 -5.03 -1.71
N THR A 32 2.87 -4.67 -1.26
CA THR A 32 4.08 -4.81 -2.07
C THR A 32 4.41 -6.28 -2.33
N ILE A 33 4.28 -7.16 -1.33
CA ILE A 33 4.49 -8.61 -1.52
C ILE A 33 3.43 -9.25 -2.43
N SER A 34 2.23 -8.65 -2.51
CA SER A 34 1.16 -9.11 -3.40
C SER A 34 1.27 -8.56 -4.83
N GLY A 35 2.31 -7.77 -5.13
CA GLY A 35 2.46 -7.11 -6.43
C GLY A 35 1.43 -6.00 -6.67
N MET A 36 0.94 -5.36 -5.61
CA MET A 36 0.00 -4.25 -5.68
C MET A 36 0.75 -2.91 -5.63
N PRO A 37 0.60 -2.03 -6.64
CA PRO A 37 1.06 -0.64 -6.54
C PRO A 37 0.35 0.07 -5.39
N VAL A 38 1.12 0.77 -4.55
CA VAL A 38 0.58 1.47 -3.38
C VAL A 38 0.24 2.91 -3.75
N ALA A 39 -1.01 3.32 -3.51
CA ALA A 39 -1.44 4.71 -3.62
C ALA A 39 -1.02 5.48 -2.37
N SER A 40 -0.25 6.55 -2.57
CA SER A 40 0.13 7.50 -1.53
C SER A 40 -0.76 8.74 -1.53
N SER A 41 -0.67 9.51 -0.45
CA SER A 41 -1.23 10.84 -0.33
C SER A 41 -0.13 11.90 -0.18
N THR A 42 -0.49 13.13 0.21
CA THR A 42 0.44 14.22 0.54
C THR A 42 1.22 14.00 1.84
N TYR A 43 0.77 13.06 2.67
CA TYR A 43 1.48 12.54 3.85
C TYR A 43 1.19 11.04 4.00
N TRP A 44 1.71 10.39 5.05
CA TRP A 44 1.27 9.03 5.38
C TRP A 44 -0.25 9.00 5.57
N ASN A 45 -0.91 7.93 5.11
CA ASN A 45 -2.38 7.80 5.06
C ASN A 45 -2.99 7.61 6.47
N CYS A 46 -2.75 8.58 7.34
CA CYS A 46 -3.05 8.58 8.76
C CYS A 46 -4.10 9.65 9.05
N ILE A 47 -4.96 9.37 10.03
CA ILE A 47 -5.94 10.31 10.56
C ILE A 47 -6.17 10.01 12.05
N HIS A 48 -6.54 11.01 12.85
CA HIS A 48 -6.65 10.86 14.30
C HIS A 48 -8.07 11.02 14.83
N GLY A 49 -8.43 10.20 15.81
CA GLY A 49 -9.71 10.28 16.52
C GLY A 49 -9.80 9.26 17.67
N ARG A 50 -10.41 9.64 18.80
CA ARG A 50 -10.61 8.78 19.98
C ARG A 50 -11.95 8.05 19.94
N ILE A 51 -13.01 8.77 19.61
CA ILE A 51 -14.40 8.26 19.61
C ILE A 51 -15.02 8.37 18.21
N PRO A 52 -16.10 7.62 17.91
CA PRO A 52 -16.77 7.73 16.63
C PRO A 52 -17.10 9.18 16.27
N GLY A 53 -16.74 9.59 15.05
CA GLY A 53 -16.94 10.94 14.55
C GLY A 53 -15.76 11.90 14.76
N GLU A 54 -14.86 11.68 15.72
CA GLU A 54 -13.79 12.64 15.99
C GLU A 54 -12.78 12.80 14.85
N ALA A 55 -12.59 11.78 14.02
CA ALA A 55 -11.75 11.86 12.83
C ALA A 55 -12.24 12.94 11.84
N ALA A 56 -13.51 13.35 11.91
CA ALA A 56 -14.02 14.46 11.11
C ALA A 56 -13.47 15.84 11.53
N TYR A 57 -12.86 15.94 12.72
CA TYR A 57 -12.24 17.16 13.22
C TYR A 57 -10.72 17.21 12.99
N ASP A 58 -10.11 16.13 12.50
CA ASP A 58 -8.71 16.14 12.04
C ASP A 58 -8.65 16.71 10.62
N ALA A 59 -8.52 18.04 10.53
CA ALA A 59 -8.52 18.75 9.25
C ALA A 59 -7.38 18.32 8.30
N GLU A 60 -6.19 18.06 8.85
CA GLU A 60 -5.01 17.60 8.11
C GLU A 60 -5.16 16.14 7.67
N GLY A 61 -5.62 15.27 8.57
CA GLY A 61 -5.94 13.89 8.23
C GLY A 61 -7.01 13.81 7.14
N LEU A 62 -8.07 14.62 7.22
CA LEU A 62 -9.09 14.72 6.17
C LEU A 62 -8.53 15.25 4.83
N GLN A 63 -7.58 16.19 4.85
CA GLN A 63 -6.89 16.63 3.64
C GLN A 63 -6.11 15.48 3.02
N THR A 64 -5.38 14.72 3.84
CA THR A 64 -4.67 13.50 3.44
C THR A 64 -5.64 12.48 2.85
N MET A 65 -6.81 12.24 3.44
CA MET A 65 -7.80 11.30 2.88
C MET A 65 -8.35 11.75 1.51
N ARG A 66 -8.62 13.05 1.34
CA ARG A 66 -9.08 13.59 0.05
C ARG A 66 -8.02 13.46 -1.04
N ASN A 67 -6.76 13.73 -0.71
CA ASN A 67 -5.65 13.59 -1.64
C ASN A 67 -5.39 12.12 -2.00
N LEU A 68 -5.48 11.21 -1.02
CA LEU A 68 -5.41 9.76 -1.26
C LEU A 68 -6.48 9.31 -2.25
N ALA A 69 -7.73 9.73 -2.04
CA ALA A 69 -8.84 9.36 -2.91
C ALA A 69 -8.62 9.84 -4.36
N LYS A 70 -8.14 11.08 -4.55
CA LYS A 70 -7.80 11.61 -5.88
C LYS A 70 -6.69 10.81 -6.55
N ASN A 71 -5.61 10.52 -5.82
CA ASN A 71 -4.47 9.76 -6.33
C ASN A 71 -4.86 8.32 -6.68
N MET A 72 -5.62 7.66 -5.81
CA MET A 72 -6.12 6.31 -6.05
C MET A 72 -7.06 6.26 -7.26
N ALA A 73 -7.98 7.22 -7.40
CA ALA A 73 -8.87 7.31 -8.55
C ALA A 73 -8.09 7.50 -9.86
N PHE A 74 -7.04 8.32 -9.85
CA PHE A 74 -6.16 8.46 -11.00
C PHE A 74 -5.44 7.15 -11.34
N LEU A 75 -4.81 6.50 -10.35
CA LEU A 75 -4.09 5.24 -10.56
C LEU A 75 -5.00 4.12 -11.08
N LEU A 76 -6.22 4.00 -10.55
CA LEU A 76 -7.20 3.03 -11.03
C LEU A 76 -7.52 3.22 -12.52
N LYS A 77 -7.73 4.47 -12.94
CA LYS A 77 -7.97 4.80 -14.36
C LYS A 77 -6.73 4.53 -15.21
N SER A 78 -5.56 4.93 -14.74
CA SER A 78 -4.29 4.73 -15.45
C SER A 78 -3.93 3.26 -15.62
N VAL A 79 -4.17 2.42 -14.62
CA VAL A 79 -3.98 0.96 -14.73
C VAL A 79 -4.99 0.35 -15.71
N ALA A 80 -6.26 0.80 -15.70
CA ALA A 80 -7.25 0.32 -16.66
C ALA A 80 -6.84 0.64 -18.11
N LEU A 81 -6.46 1.89 -18.38
CA LEU A 81 -5.98 2.34 -19.69
C LEU A 81 -4.68 1.63 -20.10
N GLY A 82 -3.73 1.49 -19.16
CA GLY A 82 -2.47 0.79 -19.41
C GLY A 82 -2.69 -0.69 -19.72
N LYS A 83 -3.62 -1.35 -19.00
CA LYS A 83 -4.00 -2.73 -19.27
C LYS A 83 -4.63 -2.89 -20.65
N GLU A 84 -5.48 -1.97 -21.07
CA GLU A 84 -6.10 -2.00 -22.39
C GLU A 84 -5.05 -1.85 -23.50
N LYS A 85 -4.11 -0.92 -23.33
CA LYS A 85 -3.11 -0.57 -24.36
C LYS A 85 -1.92 -1.53 -24.41
N TYR A 86 -1.44 -2.01 -23.27
CA TYR A 86 -0.18 -2.75 -23.13
C TYR A 86 -0.33 -4.14 -22.48
N GLY A 87 -1.52 -4.47 -21.99
CA GLY A 87 -1.69 -5.64 -21.12
C GLY A 87 -1.15 -5.39 -19.71
N LEU A 88 -1.24 -6.41 -18.84
CA LEU A 88 -0.59 -6.38 -17.53
C LEU A 88 0.88 -6.85 -17.68
N PRO A 89 1.81 -6.29 -16.88
CA PRO A 89 3.18 -6.79 -16.83
C PRO A 89 3.23 -8.29 -16.50
N GLN A 90 4.03 -9.05 -17.26
CA GLN A 90 4.27 -10.44 -16.97
C GLN A 90 5.21 -10.57 -15.76
N LYS A 91 4.90 -11.49 -14.85
CA LYS A 91 5.80 -11.83 -13.74
C LYS A 91 6.89 -12.76 -14.25
N GLU A 92 8.11 -12.56 -13.77
CA GLU A 92 9.17 -13.55 -13.96
C GLU A 92 8.85 -14.87 -13.26
N SER A 93 9.52 -15.94 -13.69
CA SER A 93 9.53 -17.21 -12.97
C SER A 93 10.19 -17.05 -11.60
N SER A 94 9.63 -17.72 -10.59
CA SER A 94 10.16 -17.65 -9.24
C SER A 94 11.48 -18.42 -9.14
N HIS A 95 12.53 -17.75 -8.67
CA HIS A 95 13.82 -18.35 -8.32
C HIS A 95 14.04 -18.15 -6.82
N TRP A 96 14.16 -19.25 -6.08
CA TRP A 96 14.45 -19.20 -4.64
C TRP A 96 15.93 -19.40 -4.40
N THR A 97 16.61 -18.38 -3.88
CA THR A 97 17.93 -18.54 -3.28
C THR A 97 17.76 -18.56 -1.77
N HIS A 98 18.21 -19.62 -1.13
CA HIS A 98 18.29 -19.64 0.32
C HIS A 98 19.45 -18.72 0.70
N PHE A 99 19.18 -17.59 1.37
CA PHE A 99 20.21 -16.72 1.96
C PHE A 99 21.18 -17.48 2.89
N VAL A 100 20.83 -18.73 3.24
CA VAL A 100 21.66 -19.74 3.87
C VAL A 100 22.43 -20.50 2.80
N ARG A 101 23.76 -20.34 2.78
CA ARG A 101 24.61 -21.18 1.95
C ARG A 101 25.28 -22.26 2.80
N LYS A 102 25.20 -23.52 2.35
CA LYS A 102 25.83 -24.65 3.05
C LYS A 102 27.36 -24.56 3.07
N ASP A 103 27.96 -23.93 2.07
CA ASP A 103 29.42 -23.77 1.95
C ASP A 103 30.04 -22.77 2.94
N LEU A 104 29.23 -22.07 3.76
CA LEU A 104 29.68 -21.20 4.84
C LEU A 104 29.35 -21.77 6.24
N ALA A 105 28.72 -22.95 6.31
CA ALA A 105 28.30 -23.54 7.59
C ALA A 105 29.43 -24.27 8.33
N ASP A 106 30.50 -24.65 7.62
CA ASP A 106 31.65 -25.40 8.15
C ASP A 106 32.93 -24.54 8.28
N LEU A 107 32.81 -23.20 8.22
CA LEU A 107 33.88 -22.23 8.58
C LEU A 107 33.82 -21.89 10.07
#